data_AF-A0A645ES67-F1
#
_entry.id   AF-A0A645ES67-F1
#
_cell.length_a   1.000
_cell.length_b   1.000
_cell.length_c   1.000
_cell.angle_alpha   90.00
_cell.angle_beta   90.00
_cell.angle_gamma   90.00
#
_symmetry.space_group_name_H-M   'P 1'
#
loop_
_entity.id
_entity.type
_entity.pdbx_description
1 polymer ?
#
loop_
_entity_poly.entity_id
_entity_poly.type
_entity_poly.pdbx_seq_one_letter_code
_entity_poly.pdbx_strand_id
1 'polypeptide(L)'
;MQFSVIHKKNKDTSSTFSFDSTLNGYQRFVSTGAYYDYLNPAQILSYSNVIVQRTKLTFNNSSMNPLLSEVVGSGAADILISGQYIAGAWSRKSLTDCTVFYDQKGNELALQRGKSWIIICDADTEIVIGDIDVSMQNSLYANVSENENGEKIASSTENQPDSQSNGNSAGFTEQPGKNTSANQPNINLATIKVPNKGPLNMRENDSGKSDIITRIPNGSSVEVIDRGDEWTKIKYDGNIGYVMTNYLIFSK
;
A
#
# COMPACT_ATOMS: atom_id res chain seq x y z
N MET A 1 3.66 3.16 -8.79
CA MET A 1 3.15 2.32 -7.69
C MET A 1 2.02 3.07 -7.00
N GLN A 2 0.87 2.43 -6.83
CA GLN A 2 -0.27 2.94 -6.07
C GLN A 2 -0.61 1.96 -4.94
N PHE A 3 -1.05 2.49 -3.80
CA PHE A 3 -1.55 1.68 -2.70
C PHE A 3 -2.65 2.40 -1.92
N SER A 4 -3.50 1.63 -1.24
CA SER A 4 -4.55 2.12 -0.37
C SER A 4 -4.40 1.55 1.03
N VAL A 5 -4.58 2.40 2.04
CA VAL A 5 -4.64 2.02 3.45
C VAL A 5 -6.11 2.00 3.87
N ILE A 6 -6.59 0.85 4.32
CA ILE A 6 -8.00 0.62 4.67
C ILE A 6 -8.09 0.32 6.16
N HIS A 7 -8.60 1.28 6.92
CA HIS A 7 -8.75 1.16 8.36
C HIS A 7 -9.99 0.32 8.72
N LYS A 8 -9.82 -0.69 9.57
CA LYS A 8 -10.91 -1.53 10.10
C LYS A 8 -11.86 -2.07 9.01
N LYS A 9 -11.31 -2.39 7.82
CA LYS A 9 -12.06 -2.85 6.64
C LYS A 9 -13.11 -1.86 6.11
N ASN A 10 -13.06 -0.60 6.53
CA ASN A 10 -13.96 0.44 6.04
C ASN A 10 -13.34 1.18 4.83
N LYS A 11 -13.78 0.79 3.63
CA LYS A 11 -13.30 1.34 2.36
C LYS A 11 -13.62 2.83 2.18
N ASP A 12 -14.70 3.33 2.78
CA ASP A 12 -15.13 4.73 2.65
C ASP A 12 -14.15 5.69 3.34
N THR A 13 -13.38 5.18 4.30
CA THR A 13 -12.34 5.91 5.04
C THR A 13 -10.93 5.63 4.53
N SER A 14 -10.81 4.94 3.40
CA SER A 14 -9.50 4.59 2.85
C SER A 14 -8.71 5.82 2.41
N SER A 15 -7.39 5.73 2.56
CA SER A 15 -6.45 6.71 2.03
C SER A 15 -5.60 6.06 0.96
N THR A 16 -5.66 6.58 -0.25
CA THR A 16 -4.89 6.09 -1.39
C THR A 16 -3.70 6.98 -1.64
N PHE A 17 -2.57 6.40 -2.04
CA PHE A 17 -1.36 7.11 -2.38
C PHE A 17 -0.84 6.60 -3.71
N SER A 18 -0.51 7.52 -4.61
CA SER A 18 0.05 7.20 -5.92
C SER A 18 1.42 7.86 -6.06
N PHE A 19 2.41 7.06 -6.44
CA PHE A 19 3.78 7.52 -6.68
C PHE A 19 3.91 8.15 -8.05
N ASP A 20 4.42 9.38 -8.08
CA ASP A 20 4.80 10.11 -9.27
C ASP A 20 6.32 10.10 -9.41
N SER A 21 6.83 9.47 -10.46
CA SER A 21 8.27 9.38 -10.74
C SER A 21 8.89 10.71 -11.15
N THR A 22 8.12 11.64 -11.70
CA THR A 22 8.61 12.97 -12.12
C THR A 22 8.85 13.86 -10.91
N LEU A 23 7.97 13.76 -9.91
CA LEU A 23 8.09 14.47 -8.63
C LEU A 23 8.94 13.72 -7.60
N ASN A 24 9.26 12.45 -7.87
CA ASN A 24 9.86 11.50 -6.94
C ASN A 24 9.15 11.50 -5.57
N GLY A 25 7.82 11.40 -5.60
CA GLY A 25 7.02 11.44 -4.37
C GLY A 25 5.59 10.98 -4.58
N TYR A 26 4.88 10.81 -3.47
CA TYR A 26 3.52 10.30 -3.41
C TYR A 26 2.52 11.43 -3.28
N GLN A 27 1.45 11.35 -4.05
CA GLN A 27 0.26 12.19 -3.89
C GLN A 27 -0.81 11.38 -3.15
N ARG A 28 -1.53 12.01 -2.22
CA ARG A 28 -2.60 11.36 -1.45
C ARG A 28 -3.96 11.64 -2.08
N PHE A 29 -4.83 10.64 -2.06
CA PHE A 29 -6.21 10.69 -2.52
C PHE A 29 -7.13 10.14 -1.43
N VAL A 30 -8.30 10.75 -1.31
CA VAL A 30 -9.41 10.33 -0.44
C VAL A 30 -10.64 10.06 -1.32
N SER A 31 -11.75 9.66 -0.72
CA SER A 31 -13.00 9.37 -1.43
C SER A 31 -13.50 10.52 -2.31
N THR A 32 -13.18 11.78 -1.96
CA THR A 32 -13.58 12.98 -2.71
C THR A 32 -12.54 13.44 -3.73
N GLY A 33 -11.46 12.69 -3.96
CA GLY A 33 -10.40 13.02 -4.92
C GLY A 33 -9.05 13.31 -4.26
N ALA A 34 -8.20 14.06 -4.94
CA ALA A 34 -6.86 14.39 -4.44
C ALA A 34 -6.92 15.20 -3.14
N TYR A 35 -5.98 14.92 -2.25
CA TYR A 35 -5.78 15.70 -1.04
C TYR A 35 -4.93 16.93 -1.35
N TYR A 36 -5.43 18.11 -1.01
CA TYR A 36 -4.77 19.39 -1.30
C TYR A 36 -4.87 20.35 -0.11
N ASP A 37 -4.04 21.39 -0.13
CA ASP A 37 -4.14 22.50 0.81
C ASP A 37 -5.24 23.46 0.34
N TYR A 38 -6.30 23.63 1.13
CA TYR A 38 -7.43 24.50 0.79
C TYR A 38 -7.00 25.97 0.59
N LEU A 39 -5.96 26.43 1.29
CA LEU A 39 -5.45 27.79 1.14
C LEU A 39 -4.59 27.95 -0.11
N ASN A 40 -4.04 26.85 -0.64
CA ASN A 40 -3.17 26.83 -1.82
C ASN A 40 -3.54 25.69 -2.78
N PRO A 41 -4.76 25.67 -3.35
CA PRO A 41 -5.27 24.51 -4.07
C PRO A 41 -4.55 24.20 -5.39
N ALA A 42 -3.81 25.16 -5.94
CA ALA A 42 -2.98 24.95 -7.13
C ALA A 42 -1.64 24.25 -6.80
N GLN A 43 -1.23 24.22 -5.53
CA GLN A 43 0.01 23.58 -5.12
C GLN A 43 -0.18 22.07 -4.98
N ILE A 44 0.59 21.31 -5.74
CA ILE A 44 0.64 19.85 -5.60
C ILE A 44 1.32 19.50 -4.28
N LEU A 45 0.62 18.74 -3.43
CA LEU A 45 1.18 18.16 -2.21
C LEU A 45 1.77 16.78 -2.51
N SER A 46 3.11 16.73 -2.58
CA SER A 46 3.87 15.49 -2.75
C SER A 46 4.65 15.15 -1.48
N TYR A 47 4.69 13.86 -1.14
CA TYR A 47 5.35 13.29 0.02
C TYR A 47 6.47 12.35 -0.43
N SER A 48 7.71 12.60 0.00
CA SER A 48 8.87 11.77 -0.35
C SER A 48 8.85 10.42 0.37
N ASN A 49 8.19 10.36 1.53
CA ASN A 49 8.05 9.16 2.34
C ASN A 49 6.59 9.00 2.77
N VAL A 50 6.04 7.80 2.60
CA VAL A 50 4.77 7.42 3.22
C VAL A 50 5.01 6.18 4.08
N ILE A 51 4.61 6.23 5.34
CA ILE A 51 4.87 5.17 6.31
C ILE A 51 3.57 4.79 7.00
N VAL A 52 3.26 3.50 7.03
CA VAL A 52 2.18 2.94 7.84
C VAL A 52 2.80 2.35 9.09
N GLN A 53 2.72 3.10 10.19
CA GLN A 53 3.18 2.69 11.51
C GLN A 53 2.08 1.86 12.20
N ARG A 54 2.28 0.55 12.28
CA ARG A 54 1.33 -0.37 12.91
C ARG A 54 1.59 -0.45 14.40
N THR A 55 0.60 -0.06 15.19
CA THR A 55 0.64 -0.20 16.63
C THR A 55 -0.70 -0.68 17.17
N LYS A 56 -0.76 -1.06 18.44
CA LYS A 56 -2.03 -1.27 19.12
C LYS A 56 -2.69 0.09 19.34
N LEU A 57 -3.97 0.24 19.00
CA LEU A 57 -4.73 1.47 19.29
C LEU A 57 -5.90 1.17 20.22
N THR A 58 -5.75 1.56 21.48
CA THR A 58 -6.73 1.45 22.55
C THR A 58 -7.39 2.81 22.76
N PHE A 59 -8.72 2.80 22.84
CA PHE A 59 -9.53 3.99 23.09
C PHE A 59 -10.17 3.84 24.46
N ASN A 60 -10.19 4.92 25.26
CA ASN A 60 -10.72 4.89 26.62
C ASN A 60 -12.22 5.27 26.70
N ASN A 61 -12.95 5.16 25.58
CA ASN A 61 -14.35 5.59 25.39
C ASN A 61 -14.67 7.03 25.85
N SER A 62 -13.66 7.79 26.25
CA SER A 62 -13.78 9.16 26.77
C SER A 62 -13.23 10.18 25.76
N SER A 63 -12.56 9.71 24.70
CA SER A 63 -12.12 10.53 23.58
C SER A 63 -12.08 9.71 22.28
N MET A 64 -12.07 10.42 21.14
CA MET A 64 -11.80 9.82 19.83
C MET A 64 -10.29 9.58 19.60
N ASN A 65 -9.43 9.95 20.55
CA ASN A 65 -7.99 9.80 20.44
C ASN A 65 -7.53 8.47 21.07
N PRO A 66 -6.61 7.75 20.42
CA PRO A 66 -5.99 6.58 21.02
C PRO A 66 -5.06 6.99 22.17
N LEU A 67 -4.80 6.06 23.09
CA LEU A 67 -3.88 6.29 24.20
C LEU A 67 -2.44 6.49 23.70
N LEU A 68 -1.82 7.61 24.10
CA LEU A 68 -0.46 8.00 23.67
C LEU A 68 0.63 7.00 24.08
N SER A 69 0.43 6.19 25.12
CA SER A 69 1.44 5.21 25.55
C SER A 69 1.73 4.15 24.49
N GLU A 70 0.82 3.92 23.55
CA GLU A 70 0.96 2.87 22.54
C GLU A 70 1.76 3.32 21.31
N VAL A 71 2.19 4.59 21.23
CA VAL A 71 3.16 5.05 20.23
C VAL A 71 4.61 5.04 20.75
N VAL A 72 4.83 4.57 21.99
CA VAL A 72 6.15 4.26 22.56
C VAL A 72 6.33 2.74 22.56
N GLY A 73 7.49 2.26 22.13
CA GLY A 73 7.79 0.85 21.99
C GLY A 73 8.29 0.53 20.59
N SER A 74 7.84 -0.59 20.03
CA SER A 74 8.21 -1.02 18.68
C SER A 74 7.07 -1.80 18.03
N GLY A 75 7.02 -1.80 16.71
CA GLY A 75 6.03 -2.56 15.95
C GLY A 75 6.40 -2.67 14.47
N ALA A 76 5.54 -3.36 13.72
CA ALA A 76 5.71 -3.47 12.27
C ALA A 76 5.44 -2.12 11.59
N ALA A 77 6.11 -1.89 10.46
CA ALA A 77 5.87 -0.74 9.60
C ALA A 77 5.82 -1.18 8.13
N ASP A 78 4.95 -0.56 7.36
CA ASP A 78 5.02 -0.60 5.91
C ASP A 78 5.58 0.73 5.44
N ILE A 79 6.74 0.70 4.78
CA ILE A 79 7.49 1.90 4.42
C ILE A 79 7.50 2.03 2.91
N LEU A 80 7.00 3.15 2.40
CA LEU A 80 6.88 3.43 0.98
C LEU A 80 7.72 4.64 0.61
N ILE A 81 8.79 4.39 -0.12
CA ILE A 81 9.84 5.37 -0.44
C ILE A 81 10.31 5.13 -1.87
N SER A 82 10.50 6.20 -2.65
CA SER A 82 11.00 6.14 -4.04
C SER A 82 10.21 5.17 -4.94
N GLY A 83 8.89 5.09 -4.74
CA GLY A 83 8.03 4.20 -5.51
C GLY A 83 8.15 2.72 -5.13
N GLN A 84 8.89 2.39 -4.08
CA GLN A 84 9.09 1.03 -3.59
C GLN A 84 8.34 0.80 -2.28
N TYR A 85 7.92 -0.45 -2.09
CA TYR A 85 7.40 -0.95 -0.82
C TYR A 85 8.52 -1.67 -0.07
N ILE A 86 8.66 -1.35 1.22
CA ILE A 86 9.62 -1.96 2.15
C ILE A 86 8.82 -2.40 3.38
N ALA A 87 8.76 -3.71 3.60
CA ALA A 87 8.36 -4.24 4.89
C ALA A 87 9.43 -3.88 5.92
N GLY A 88 9.03 -3.35 7.06
CA GLY A 88 9.97 -2.85 8.06
C GLY A 88 9.41 -2.83 9.47
N ALA A 89 10.10 -2.10 10.33
CA ALA A 89 9.71 -1.91 11.71
C ALA A 89 9.88 -0.46 12.14
N TRP A 90 9.22 -0.09 13.22
CA TRP A 90 9.45 1.18 13.91
C TRP A 90 9.86 0.91 15.35
N SER A 91 10.64 1.83 15.93
CA SER A 91 10.91 1.89 17.36
C SER A 91 10.89 3.33 17.84
N ARG A 92 10.35 3.54 19.03
CA ARG A 92 10.38 4.82 19.73
C ARG A 92 10.60 4.56 21.21
N LYS A 93 11.69 5.11 21.77
CA LYS A 93 12.13 4.82 23.14
C LYS A 93 11.29 5.52 24.21
N SER A 94 10.84 6.74 23.94
CA SER A 94 9.99 7.53 24.83
C SER A 94 9.09 8.49 24.06
N LEU A 95 8.16 9.15 24.75
CA LEU A 95 7.30 10.18 24.14
C LEU A 95 8.08 11.40 23.61
N THR A 96 9.31 11.63 24.07
CA THR A 96 10.16 12.73 23.60
C THR A 96 11.16 12.30 22.52
N ASP A 97 11.38 11.00 22.36
CA ASP A 97 12.25 10.49 21.29
C ASP A 97 11.53 10.47 19.95
N CYS A 98 12.31 10.62 18.88
CA CYS A 98 11.82 10.39 17.52
C CYS A 98 11.54 8.91 17.29
N THR A 99 10.51 8.63 16.48
CA THR A 99 10.33 7.29 15.92
C THR A 99 11.44 7.04 14.90
N VAL A 100 12.13 5.91 15.06
CA VAL A 100 13.14 5.40 14.13
C VAL A 100 12.52 4.27 13.33
N PHE A 101 12.81 4.21 12.03
CA PHE A 101 12.33 3.18 11.13
C PHE A 101 13.47 2.27 10.70
N TYR A 102 13.15 1.01 10.48
CA TYR A 102 14.12 -0.02 10.13
C TYR A 102 13.63 -0.79 8.91
N ASP A 103 14.56 -1.19 8.06
CA ASP A 103 14.29 -2.12 6.97
C ASP A 103 14.03 -3.55 7.50
N GLN A 104 13.67 -4.45 6.59
CA GLN A 104 13.47 -5.88 6.87
C GLN A 104 14.70 -6.60 7.46
N LYS A 105 15.91 -6.07 7.26
CA LYS A 105 17.18 -6.62 7.79
C LYS A 105 17.51 -6.07 9.18
N GLY A 106 16.69 -5.15 9.71
CA GLY A 106 16.92 -4.48 10.99
C GLY A 106 17.90 -3.32 10.92
N ASN A 107 18.31 -2.89 9.72
CA ASN A 107 19.11 -1.67 9.57
C ASN A 107 18.22 -0.45 9.73
N GLU A 108 18.72 0.59 10.38
CA GLU A 108 18.02 1.87 10.43
C GLU A 108 17.85 2.42 9.00
N LEU A 109 16.60 2.71 8.64
CA LEU A 109 16.22 3.19 7.33
C LEU A 109 16.22 4.72 7.34
N ALA A 110 17.16 5.31 6.60
CA ALA A 110 17.16 6.75 6.35
C ALA A 110 15.98 7.15 5.45
N LEU A 111 15.16 8.09 5.91
CA LEU A 111 14.09 8.66 5.10
C LEU A 111 14.64 9.60 4.01
N GLN A 112 13.95 9.66 2.88
CA GLN A 112 14.27 10.62 1.82
C GLN A 112 14.04 12.04 2.31
N ARG A 113 14.86 12.98 1.83
CA ARG A 113 14.66 14.40 2.10
C ARG A 113 13.34 14.86 1.49
N GLY A 114 12.49 15.47 2.32
CA GLY A 114 11.20 16.01 1.89
C GLY A 114 10.11 15.78 2.92
N LYS A 115 8.86 15.94 2.50
CA LYS A 115 7.71 15.73 3.39
C LYS A 115 7.50 14.24 3.64
N SER A 116 7.14 13.89 4.87
CA SER A 116 6.77 12.52 5.25
C SER A 116 5.31 12.49 5.69
N TRP A 117 4.58 11.46 5.27
CA TRP A 117 3.23 11.17 5.75
C TRP A 117 3.26 9.87 6.56
N ILE A 118 2.97 9.95 7.86
CA ILE A 118 2.95 8.78 8.75
C ILE A 118 1.51 8.47 9.13
N ILE A 119 1.02 7.31 8.72
CA ILE A 119 -0.28 6.76 9.12
C ILE A 119 -0.05 5.88 10.35
N ILE A 120 -0.57 6.29 11.50
CA ILE A 120 -0.58 5.45 12.70
C ILE A 120 -1.89 4.66 12.72
N CYS A 121 -1.81 3.34 12.73
CA CYS A 121 -2.98 2.49 12.57
C CYS A 121 -2.90 1.21 13.42
N ASP A 122 -4.04 0.52 13.55
CA ASP A 122 -4.05 -0.79 14.21
C ASP A 122 -3.25 -1.81 13.38
N ALA A 123 -2.69 -2.81 14.06
CA ALA A 123 -1.95 -3.90 13.46
C ALA A 123 -2.74 -4.66 12.38
N ASP A 124 -4.07 -4.68 12.45
CA ASP A 124 -4.94 -5.34 11.46
C ASP A 124 -5.37 -4.45 10.27
N THR A 125 -4.84 -3.23 10.17
CA THR A 125 -5.12 -2.33 9.04
C THR A 125 -4.68 -2.96 7.72
N GLU A 126 -5.54 -2.94 6.72
CA GLU A 126 -5.24 -3.53 5.43
C GLU A 126 -4.47 -2.55 4.55
N ILE A 127 -3.46 -3.04 3.84
CA ILE A 127 -2.83 -2.33 2.73
C ILE A 127 -3.08 -3.12 1.46
N VAL A 128 -3.65 -2.45 0.47
CA VAL A 128 -3.85 -2.99 -0.87
C VAL A 128 -2.86 -2.30 -1.79
N ILE A 129 -1.97 -3.08 -2.42
CA ILE A 129 -0.97 -2.61 -3.37
C ILE A 129 -1.35 -3.19 -4.73
N GLY A 130 -1.56 -2.36 -5.75
CA GLY A 130 -1.91 -2.85 -7.08
C GLY A 130 -2.49 -1.79 -8.01
N ASP A 131 -2.18 -1.95 -9.30
CA ASP A 131 -2.56 -1.06 -10.40
C ASP A 131 -4.05 -1.21 -10.74
N ILE A 132 -4.85 -0.21 -10.39
CA ILE A 132 -6.23 -0.06 -10.87
C ILE A 132 -6.22 0.99 -11.97
N ASP A 133 -6.43 0.52 -13.19
CA ASP A 133 -6.87 1.23 -14.40
C ASP A 133 -6.87 2.78 -14.30
N VAL A 134 -5.77 3.39 -14.72
CA VAL A 134 -5.60 4.87 -14.74
C VAL A 134 -6.40 5.51 -15.89
N SER A 135 -7.27 4.76 -16.59
CA SER A 135 -8.11 5.31 -17.66
C SER A 135 -9.15 6.34 -17.20
N MET A 136 -9.29 6.60 -15.89
CA MET A 136 -10.22 7.63 -15.38
C MET A 136 -9.62 8.76 -14.54
N GLN A 137 -8.30 8.89 -14.37
CA GLN A 137 -7.72 10.03 -13.62
C GLN A 137 -6.88 11.01 -14.43
N ASN A 138 -6.56 10.72 -15.70
CA ASN A 138 -6.00 11.74 -16.58
C ASN A 138 -7.03 12.77 -17.08
N SER A 139 -8.33 12.61 -16.82
CA SER A 139 -9.37 13.56 -17.25
C SER A 139 -9.65 14.69 -16.25
N LEU A 140 -9.08 14.65 -15.03
CA LEU A 140 -9.27 15.71 -14.02
C LEU A 140 -8.07 16.66 -13.85
N TYR A 141 -6.94 16.36 -14.53
CA TYR A 141 -5.76 17.24 -14.57
C TYR A 141 -5.35 17.68 -16.00
N ALA A 142 -6.04 17.22 -17.05
CA ALA A 142 -5.71 17.56 -18.44
C ALA A 142 -6.27 18.90 -18.96
N ASN A 143 -6.94 19.71 -18.13
CA ASN A 143 -7.42 21.03 -18.54
C ASN A 143 -6.64 22.19 -17.88
N VAL A 144 -5.32 22.10 -17.91
CA VAL A 144 -4.45 23.28 -17.85
C VAL A 144 -3.46 23.17 -19.01
N SER A 145 -3.90 23.54 -20.21
CA SER A 145 -2.97 23.93 -21.26
C SER A 145 -2.64 25.41 -21.07
N GLU A 146 -1.35 25.70 -20.90
CA GLU A 146 -0.81 27.04 -21.13
C GLU A 146 -0.88 27.31 -22.64
N ASN A 147 -1.45 28.43 -23.04
CA ASN A 147 -1.14 29.00 -24.35
C ASN A 147 0.17 29.80 -24.24
N GLU A 148 0.77 30.09 -25.38
CA GLU A 148 2.12 30.66 -25.53
C GLU A 148 2.31 32.05 -24.89
N ASN A 149 1.27 32.62 -24.25
CA ASN A 149 1.26 33.94 -23.62
C ASN A 149 0.74 33.98 -22.16
N GLY A 150 0.45 32.84 -21.52
CA GLY A 150 0.30 32.78 -20.05
C GLY A 150 -0.96 33.39 -19.42
N GLU A 151 -2.12 33.45 -20.09
CA GLU A 151 -3.39 33.88 -19.48
C GLU A 151 -4.43 32.74 -19.37
N LYS A 152 -5.18 32.72 -18.25
CA LYS A 152 -6.04 31.61 -17.78
C LYS A 152 -7.52 31.92 -18.05
N ILE A 153 -8.25 31.10 -18.82
CA ILE A 153 -9.70 31.26 -19.05
C ILE A 153 -10.43 29.92 -18.85
N ALA A 154 -11.55 29.95 -18.11
CA ALA A 154 -12.44 28.80 -17.90
C ALA A 154 -13.59 28.78 -18.93
N SER A 155 -13.92 27.62 -19.48
CA SER A 155 -15.10 27.45 -20.35
C SER A 155 -16.02 26.33 -19.87
N SER A 156 -17.26 26.71 -19.58
CA SER A 156 -18.43 25.86 -19.30
C SER A 156 -19.08 25.35 -20.59
N THR A 157 -19.59 24.12 -20.64
CA THR A 157 -21.01 23.84 -21.02
C THR A 157 -21.44 22.38 -20.81
N GLU A 158 -22.75 22.24 -20.61
CA GLU A 158 -23.56 21.07 -20.24
C GLU A 158 -23.95 20.13 -21.42
N ASN A 159 -24.48 18.97 -21.01
CA ASN A 159 -25.60 18.17 -21.57
C ASN A 159 -25.32 16.82 -22.31
N GLN A 160 -25.85 15.78 -21.65
CA GLN A 160 -26.32 14.45 -22.11
C GLN A 160 -27.48 14.55 -23.15
N PRO A 161 -28.11 13.44 -23.64
CA PRO A 161 -27.68 12.04 -23.90
C PRO A 161 -28.20 11.50 -25.27
N ASP A 162 -27.81 10.29 -25.68
CA ASP A 162 -28.72 9.15 -25.98
C ASP A 162 -28.18 8.03 -26.90
N SER A 163 -28.63 6.82 -26.55
CA SER A 163 -29.05 5.69 -27.40
C SER A 163 -28.08 4.59 -27.88
N GLN A 164 -28.66 3.38 -27.76
CA GLN A 164 -28.15 2.01 -27.85
C GLN A 164 -27.97 1.51 -29.30
N SER A 165 -27.18 0.44 -29.48
CA SER A 165 -27.69 -0.88 -29.94
C SER A 165 -26.72 -1.69 -30.83
N ASN A 166 -26.29 -2.84 -30.28
CA ASN A 166 -26.12 -4.19 -30.85
C ASN A 166 -25.59 -4.44 -32.28
N GLY A 167 -24.61 -5.35 -32.35
CA GLY A 167 -24.34 -6.24 -33.49
C GLY A 167 -23.33 -7.35 -33.15
N ASN A 168 -23.79 -8.60 -33.10
CA ASN A 168 -23.00 -9.83 -32.90
C ASN A 168 -22.25 -10.28 -34.17
N SER A 169 -21.11 -10.99 -33.98
CA SER A 169 -20.86 -12.37 -34.48
C SER A 169 -19.51 -12.63 -35.18
N ALA A 170 -18.87 -13.72 -34.70
CA ALA A 170 -18.03 -14.72 -35.40
C ALA A 170 -16.59 -14.38 -35.89
N GLY A 171 -15.60 -14.77 -35.06
CA GLY A 171 -14.69 -15.91 -35.30
C GLY A 171 -13.68 -15.88 -36.45
N PHE A 172 -12.39 -15.74 -36.11
CA PHE A 172 -11.25 -16.31 -36.86
C PHE A 172 -10.10 -16.69 -35.89
N THR A 173 -9.61 -17.92 -36.02
CA THR A 173 -8.41 -18.47 -35.37
C THR A 173 -7.20 -18.37 -36.31
N GLU A 174 -6.08 -17.82 -35.84
CA GLU A 174 -4.71 -18.41 -35.81
C GLU A 174 -3.62 -17.34 -35.57
N GLN A 175 -2.66 -17.69 -34.69
CA GLN A 175 -1.37 -17.02 -34.43
C GLN A 175 -0.36 -17.37 -35.56
N PRO A 176 0.71 -16.58 -35.85
CA PRO A 176 1.77 -16.28 -34.87
C PRO A 176 2.48 -14.90 -35.00
N GLY A 177 2.86 -14.33 -33.86
CA GLY A 177 3.70 -13.14 -33.77
C GLY A 177 4.35 -13.04 -32.40
N LYS A 178 5.57 -13.55 -32.29
CA LYS A 178 6.40 -13.58 -31.09
C LYS A 178 6.89 -12.16 -30.79
N ASN A 179 6.28 -11.49 -29.82
CA ASN A 179 6.86 -10.29 -29.21
C ASN A 179 7.01 -10.51 -27.71
N THR A 180 8.26 -10.49 -27.29
CA THR A 180 8.79 -10.67 -25.94
C THR A 180 8.34 -9.49 -25.06
N SER A 181 7.24 -9.65 -24.33
CA SER A 181 6.86 -8.73 -23.25
C SER A 181 7.53 -9.17 -21.95
N ALA A 182 8.33 -8.27 -21.38
CA ALA A 182 8.93 -8.42 -20.06
C ALA A 182 7.84 -8.66 -19.01
N ASN A 183 7.94 -9.81 -18.34
CA ASN A 183 7.03 -10.29 -17.31
C ASN A 183 7.14 -9.39 -16.07
N GLN A 184 6.15 -8.53 -15.82
CA GLN A 184 6.00 -7.80 -14.55
C GLN A 184 5.13 -8.67 -13.60
N PRO A 185 5.62 -9.06 -12.41
CA PRO A 185 4.93 -10.05 -11.58
C PRO A 185 3.71 -9.44 -10.86
N ASN A 186 2.56 -10.10 -11.00
CA ASN A 186 1.42 -9.94 -10.10
C ASN A 186 1.83 -10.40 -8.69
N ILE A 187 2.04 -9.46 -7.77
CA ILE A 187 2.39 -9.77 -6.37
C ILE A 187 1.13 -10.04 -5.56
N ASN A 188 0.84 -11.31 -5.28
CA ASN A 188 -0.21 -11.67 -4.32
C ASN A 188 0.32 -11.42 -2.90
N LEU A 189 -0.45 -10.78 -2.01
CA LEU A 189 -0.02 -10.45 -0.66
C LEU A 189 -0.90 -11.12 0.41
N ALA A 190 -0.31 -11.37 1.58
CA ALA A 190 -1.03 -11.80 2.78
C ALA A 190 -0.45 -11.15 4.04
N THR A 191 -1.28 -10.95 5.07
CA THR A 191 -0.85 -10.46 6.38
C THR A 191 -0.76 -11.61 7.39
N ILE A 192 0.31 -11.63 8.20
CA ILE A 192 0.51 -12.62 9.26
C ILE A 192 -0.39 -12.28 10.47
N LYS A 193 -1.20 -13.24 10.91
CA LYS A 193 -2.08 -13.13 12.08
C LYS A 193 -1.96 -14.36 12.99
N VAL A 194 -1.13 -14.26 14.01
CA VAL A 194 -0.97 -15.28 15.07
C VAL A 194 -1.80 -14.87 16.29
N PRO A 195 -2.72 -15.72 16.82
CA PRO A 195 -3.62 -15.37 17.92
C PRO A 195 -2.93 -14.82 19.18
N ASN A 196 -1.78 -15.39 19.56
CA ASN A 196 -1.00 -14.96 20.74
C ASN A 196 0.00 -13.83 20.44
N LYS A 197 -0.07 -13.21 19.26
CA LYS A 197 0.80 -12.13 18.78
C LYS A 197 2.32 -12.43 18.73
N GLY A 198 2.73 -13.69 18.91
CA GLY A 198 4.11 -14.13 18.69
C GLY A 198 4.47 -14.23 17.20
N PRO A 199 5.76 -14.36 16.86
CA PRO A 199 6.18 -14.50 15.47
C PRO A 199 5.76 -15.85 14.87
N LEU A 200 5.52 -15.87 13.56
CA LEU A 200 5.24 -17.09 12.80
C LEU A 200 6.53 -17.71 12.26
N ASN A 201 6.73 -19.01 12.47
CA ASN A 201 7.86 -19.72 11.87
C ASN A 201 7.61 -19.96 10.37
N MET A 202 8.56 -19.55 9.53
CA MET A 202 8.63 -19.94 8.13
C MET A 202 9.58 -21.13 7.98
N ARG A 203 9.15 -22.16 7.26
CA ARG A 203 9.84 -23.44 7.15
C ARG A 203 10.30 -23.73 5.73
N GLU A 204 11.30 -24.61 5.60
CA GLU A 204 11.84 -25.00 4.30
C GLU A 204 10.85 -25.80 3.45
N ASN A 205 10.07 -26.69 4.09
CA ASN A 205 9.02 -27.47 3.45
C ASN A 205 7.67 -27.25 4.16
N ASP A 206 6.59 -27.70 3.53
CA ASP A 206 5.20 -27.70 3.98
C ASP A 206 4.92 -28.69 5.13
N SER A 207 5.80 -28.71 6.14
CA SER A 207 5.72 -29.64 7.26
C SER A 207 6.13 -28.99 8.58
N GLY A 208 5.37 -29.27 9.63
CA GLY A 208 5.69 -28.83 11.00
C GLY A 208 6.99 -29.42 11.56
N LYS A 209 7.57 -30.44 10.90
CA LYS A 209 8.84 -31.08 11.26
C LYS A 209 10.04 -30.53 10.49
N SER A 210 9.81 -29.74 9.44
CA SER A 210 10.86 -29.15 8.61
C SER A 210 11.63 -28.07 9.36
N ASP A 211 12.87 -27.82 8.97
CA ASP A 211 13.69 -26.75 9.53
C ASP A 211 13.04 -25.37 9.37
N ILE A 212 13.28 -24.51 10.35
CA ILE A 212 12.79 -23.13 10.38
C ILE A 212 13.82 -22.24 9.69
N ILE A 213 13.43 -21.63 8.58
CA ILE A 213 14.27 -20.68 7.84
C ILE A 213 14.34 -19.34 8.58
N THR A 214 13.19 -18.83 9.02
CA THR A 214 13.12 -17.56 9.76
C THR A 214 11.83 -17.45 10.58
N ARG A 215 11.74 -16.38 11.37
CA ARG A 215 10.57 -16.03 12.18
C ARG A 215 10.01 -14.69 11.73
N ILE A 216 8.77 -14.70 11.28
CA ILE A 216 8.08 -13.54 10.72
C ILE A 216 7.27 -12.85 11.82
N PRO A 217 7.53 -11.58 12.15
CA PRO A 217 6.74 -10.85 13.13
C PRO A 217 5.26 -10.86 12.80
N ASN A 218 4.41 -10.97 13.83
CA ASN A 218 2.97 -10.86 13.65
C ASN A 218 2.59 -9.49 13.06
N GLY A 219 1.66 -9.49 12.10
CA GLY A 219 1.25 -8.30 11.35
C GLY A 219 2.12 -7.97 10.13
N SER A 220 3.18 -8.74 9.86
CA SER A 220 3.98 -8.54 8.63
C SER A 220 3.17 -8.85 7.39
N SER A 221 3.39 -8.08 6.31
CA SER A 221 2.93 -8.43 4.96
C SER A 221 3.94 -9.36 4.28
N VAL A 222 3.45 -10.37 3.56
CA VAL A 222 4.27 -11.37 2.85
C VAL A 222 3.79 -11.52 1.41
N GLU A 223 4.71 -11.80 0.50
CA GLU A 223 4.41 -12.14 -0.89
C GLU A 223 3.97 -13.61 -0.95
N VAL A 224 2.79 -13.88 -1.48
CA VAL A 224 2.23 -15.23 -1.67
C VAL A 224 2.67 -15.75 -3.04
N ILE A 225 3.47 -16.80 -3.03
CA ILE A 225 3.94 -17.48 -4.25
C ILE A 225 2.94 -18.56 -4.65
N ASP A 226 2.55 -19.42 -3.70
CA ASP A 226 1.66 -20.55 -3.96
C ASP A 226 0.76 -20.79 -2.74
N ARG A 227 -0.55 -20.66 -2.95
CA ARG A 227 -1.55 -20.75 -1.88
C ARG A 227 -2.05 -22.18 -1.76
N GLY A 228 -1.73 -22.82 -0.64
CA GLY A 228 -2.30 -24.11 -0.25
C GLY A 228 -3.26 -23.99 0.93
N ASP A 229 -4.01 -25.06 1.18
CA ASP A 229 -5.04 -25.10 2.22
C ASP A 229 -4.46 -25.12 3.63
N GLU A 230 -3.40 -25.90 3.86
CA GLU A 230 -2.74 -26.02 5.17
C GLU A 230 -1.44 -25.25 5.25
N TRP A 231 -0.64 -25.28 4.17
CA TRP A 231 0.62 -24.55 4.04
C TRP A 231 0.58 -23.65 2.81
N THR A 232 1.05 -22.43 2.97
CA THR A 232 1.20 -21.46 1.88
C THR A 232 2.69 -21.19 1.67
N LYS A 233 3.12 -21.28 0.42
CA LYS A 233 4.46 -20.87 0.01
C LYS A 233 4.48 -19.36 -0.14
N ILE A 234 5.37 -18.73 0.61
CA ILE A 234 5.52 -17.29 0.64
C ILE A 234 6.97 -16.89 0.39
N LYS A 235 7.16 -15.62 0.06
CA LYS A 235 8.43 -14.95 0.11
C LYS A 235 8.40 -13.86 1.16
N TYR A 236 9.42 -13.87 2.01
CA TYR A 236 9.60 -12.91 3.08
C TYR A 236 11.10 -12.71 3.34
N ASP A 237 11.54 -11.45 3.39
CA ASP A 237 12.95 -11.10 3.58
C ASP A 237 13.90 -11.79 2.57
N GLY A 238 13.49 -11.86 1.30
CA GLY A 238 14.24 -12.51 0.22
C GLY A 238 14.28 -14.04 0.27
N ASN A 239 13.80 -14.66 1.35
CA ASN A 239 13.72 -16.10 1.50
C ASN A 239 12.38 -16.63 1.00
N ILE A 240 12.39 -17.81 0.39
CA ILE A 240 11.18 -18.54 -0.02
C ILE A 240 11.00 -19.72 0.94
N GLY A 241 9.81 -19.87 1.49
CA GLY A 241 9.48 -20.96 2.41
C GLY A 241 7.99 -21.11 2.61
N TYR A 242 7.61 -21.98 3.54
CA TYR A 242 6.24 -22.36 3.82
C TYR A 242 5.81 -21.89 5.22
N VAL A 243 4.60 -21.35 5.31
CA VAL A 243 3.94 -20.99 6.57
C VAL A 243 2.57 -21.62 6.66
N MET A 244 2.06 -21.84 7.87
CA MET A 244 0.69 -22.34 8.07
C MET A 244 -0.33 -21.33 7.53
N THR A 245 -1.16 -21.76 6.59
CA THR A 245 -2.20 -20.95 5.94
C THR A 245 -3.17 -20.33 6.93
N ASN A 246 -3.46 -21.04 8.03
CA ASN A 246 -4.37 -20.55 9.08
C ASN A 246 -3.90 -19.27 9.79
N TYR A 247 -2.63 -18.88 9.62
CA TYR A 247 -2.10 -17.62 10.15
C TYR A 247 -1.96 -16.55 9.07
N LEU A 248 -2.51 -16.75 7.88
CA LEU A 248 -2.51 -15.78 6.81
C LEU A 248 -3.91 -15.18 6.61
N ILE A 249 -3.93 -13.86 6.47
CA ILE A 249 -5.07 -13.12 5.94
C ILE A 249 -4.69 -12.70 4.53
N PHE A 250 -5.22 -13.38 3.52
CA PHE A 250 -4.98 -13.06 2.12
C PHE A 250 -5.66 -11.75 1.75
N SER A 251 -4.90 -10.83 1.14
CA SER A 251 -5.46 -9.63 0.53
C SER A 251 -6.32 -10.04 -0.67
N LYS A 252 -7.49 -9.38 -0.82
CA LYS A 252 -8.43 -9.64 -1.92
C LYS A 252 -8.14 -8.77 -3.14
#